data_AF-A0A353FLM3-F1
#
_entry.id   AF-A0A353FLM3-F1
#
_cell.length_a   1.000
_cell.length_b   1.000
_cell.length_c   1.000
_cell.angle_alpha   90.00
_cell.angle_beta   90.00
_cell.angle_gamma   90.00
#
_symmetry.space_group_name_H-M   'P 1'
#
loop_
_entity.id
_entity.type
_entity.pdbx_description
1 polymer ?
#
loop_
_entity_poly.entity_id
_entity_poly.type
_entity_poly.pdbx_seq_one_letter_code
_entity_poly.pdbx_strand_id
1 'polypeptide(L)'
;MRCCLFALLLISCSQKPGPLLFAGDVAFLAGHTDVRILEAGTGQVAVCPELQGRVMTSTLGDHEPGLGFIGRRFIQNPNSEERFHNHGGEERFWVGPESGPFSFFFQPGEVHSRDLWKVPKGLDKGVFDVLAGGDDFLLLERQVELTNLLGFPFLMHVTREIKAPTLNEIEEVFGLLPTGAAWTGFSTATEVRNVGLSAWEKEMGLPCIWMAGMFRPGPETFAILPFGAGNGLPVYRDYFETVPDNRFALGDGFAVFKTDAMREGKIGILRDRAVPRMGAFNPDSGILTLVSFGPIEPLAPYMAQHWGLDIPNPFHGDVVNSYNSGGDPFFELESSSPGLELKPGESWTHRSTTIHLRLSNAKEISSFASQALQVNWEAVLAARPWVQG
;
A
#
# COMPACT_ATOMS: atom_id res chain seq x y z
N MET A 1 43.47 19.88 55.75
CA MET A 1 42.86 18.81 54.93
C MET A 1 41.65 19.39 54.20
N ARG A 2 41.78 19.72 52.91
CA ARG A 2 40.67 20.09 52.02
C ARG A 2 40.54 18.95 51.00
N CYS A 3 39.49 18.14 51.11
CA CYS A 3 39.15 17.12 50.14
C CYS A 3 38.35 17.77 49.01
N CYS A 4 38.94 17.85 47.81
CA CYS A 4 38.21 18.11 46.57
C CYS A 4 37.47 16.83 46.17
N LEU A 5 36.14 16.89 46.13
CA LEU A 5 35.29 15.84 45.57
C LEU A 5 35.06 16.16 44.09
N PHE A 6 35.69 15.40 43.19
CA PHE A 6 35.41 15.43 41.76
C PHE A 6 34.15 14.59 41.50
N ALA A 7 33.07 15.23 41.08
CA ALA A 7 31.89 14.55 40.56
C ALA A 7 32.09 14.30 39.05
N LEU A 8 32.31 13.05 38.66
CA LEU A 8 32.23 12.64 37.26
C LEU A 8 30.76 12.48 36.86
N LEU A 9 30.26 13.38 36.01
CA LEU A 9 29.03 13.18 35.26
C LEU A 9 29.30 12.17 34.12
N LEU A 10 28.76 10.96 34.27
CA LEU A 10 28.67 10.00 33.17
C LEU A 10 27.52 10.44 32.25
N ILE A 11 27.87 11.05 31.11
CA ILE A 11 26.94 11.31 30.02
C ILE A 11 26.75 9.97 29.29
N SER A 12 25.62 9.31 29.53
CA SER A 12 25.20 8.16 28.74
C SER A 12 24.75 8.64 27.36
N CYS A 13 25.60 8.43 26.35
CA CYS A 13 25.21 8.58 24.95
C CYS A 13 24.16 7.50 24.64
N SER A 14 22.88 7.86 24.67
CA SER A 14 21.84 7.03 24.05
C SER A 14 22.06 7.06 22.54
N GLN A 15 22.77 6.07 22.00
CA GLN A 15 22.77 5.80 20.56
C GLN A 15 21.32 5.53 20.17
N LYS A 16 20.78 6.32 19.23
CA LYS A 16 19.52 5.98 18.59
C LYS A 16 19.69 4.56 18.01
N PRO A 17 18.75 3.63 18.25
CA PRO A 17 18.81 2.32 17.62
C PRO A 17 18.95 2.51 16.11
N GLY A 18 19.89 1.78 15.49
CA GLY A 18 20.01 1.76 14.04
C GLY A 18 18.71 1.26 13.37
N PRO A 19 18.55 1.47 12.06
CA PRO A 19 17.40 0.95 11.33
C PRO A 19 17.30 -0.57 11.50
N LEU A 20 16.06 -1.07 11.67
CA LEU A 20 15.79 -2.51 11.80
C LEU A 20 16.13 -3.22 10.49
N LEU A 21 17.11 -4.13 10.55
CA LEU A 21 17.54 -4.95 9.43
C LEU A 21 16.45 -5.94 9.01
N PHE A 22 16.40 -6.27 7.72
CA PHE A 22 15.47 -7.27 7.17
C PHE A 22 15.57 -8.61 7.89
N ALA A 23 16.78 -9.10 8.19
CA ALA A 23 16.97 -10.34 8.95
C ALA A 23 16.32 -10.29 10.35
N GLY A 24 16.31 -9.12 11.00
CA GLY A 24 15.63 -8.92 12.29
C GLY A 24 14.10 -8.82 12.17
N ASP A 25 13.60 -8.38 11.01
CA ASP A 25 12.19 -8.44 10.67
C ASP A 25 11.74 -9.88 10.43
N VAL A 26 12.47 -10.65 9.61
CA VAL A 26 12.20 -12.07 9.36
C VAL A 26 12.26 -12.90 10.64
N ALA A 27 13.29 -12.70 11.48
CA ALA A 27 13.42 -13.42 12.75
C ALA A 27 12.25 -13.13 13.71
N PHE A 28 11.76 -11.88 13.73
CA PHE A 28 10.57 -11.54 14.50
C PHE A 28 9.32 -12.22 13.95
N LEU A 29 9.10 -12.16 12.63
CA LEU A 29 7.93 -12.75 11.99
C LEU A 29 7.90 -14.27 12.17
N ALA A 30 9.03 -14.96 11.99
CA ALA A 30 9.15 -16.40 12.18
C ALA A 30 8.85 -16.86 13.62
N GLY A 31 8.93 -15.95 14.61
CA GLY A 31 8.50 -16.21 15.97
C GLY A 31 6.98 -16.16 16.18
N HIS A 32 6.20 -15.69 15.20
CA HIS A 32 4.76 -15.42 15.32
C HIS A 32 3.90 -15.97 14.17
N THR A 33 4.48 -16.28 13.01
CA THR A 33 3.78 -16.76 11.79
C THR A 33 4.73 -17.58 10.93
N ASP A 34 4.20 -18.41 10.03
CA ASP A 34 4.97 -18.93 8.90
C ASP A 34 5.44 -17.76 8.00
N VAL A 35 6.69 -17.83 7.55
CA VAL A 35 7.33 -16.83 6.68
C VAL A 35 7.93 -17.55 5.48
N ARG A 36 7.49 -17.15 4.29
CA ARG A 36 8.08 -17.61 3.02
C ARG A 36 8.98 -16.53 2.47
N ILE A 37 10.20 -16.90 2.10
CA ILE A 37 11.17 -16.01 1.48
C ILE A 37 11.22 -16.32 -0.01
N LEU A 38 11.07 -15.28 -0.83
CA LEU A 38 11.30 -15.33 -2.27
C LEU A 38 12.56 -14.53 -2.60
N GLU A 39 13.43 -15.10 -3.43
CA GLU A 39 14.63 -14.41 -3.92
C GLU A 39 14.27 -13.49 -5.09
N ALA A 40 14.53 -12.18 -4.98
CA ALA A 40 14.11 -11.18 -5.96
C ALA A 40 15.19 -10.11 -6.18
N GLY A 41 15.81 -10.16 -7.36
CA GLY A 41 16.85 -9.21 -7.76
C GLY A 41 18.11 -9.34 -6.91
N THR A 42 18.47 -8.26 -6.22
CA THR A 42 19.63 -8.22 -5.30
C THR A 42 19.28 -8.54 -3.86
N GLY A 43 18.02 -8.80 -3.55
CA GLY A 43 17.59 -9.12 -2.19
C GLY A 43 16.39 -10.05 -2.16
N GLN A 44 15.54 -9.89 -1.15
CA GLN A 44 14.59 -10.89 -0.73
C GLN A 44 13.24 -10.28 -0.39
N VAL A 45 12.17 -11.07 -0.55
CA VAL A 45 10.80 -10.72 -0.20
C VAL A 45 10.26 -11.72 0.82
N ALA A 46 9.76 -11.22 1.95
CA ALA A 46 9.10 -12.02 2.99
C ALA A 46 7.58 -11.96 2.85
N VAL A 47 6.95 -13.12 2.72
CA VAL A 47 5.50 -13.32 2.58
C VAL A 47 4.97 -14.07 3.81
N CYS A 48 3.84 -13.63 4.35
CA CYS A 48 3.23 -14.22 5.55
C CYS A 48 1.81 -14.72 5.24
N PRO A 49 1.62 -16.01 4.91
CA PRO A 49 0.30 -16.58 4.60
C PRO A 49 -0.72 -16.43 5.72
N GLU A 50 -0.30 -16.64 6.97
CA GLU A 50 -1.19 -16.57 8.15
C GLU A 50 -1.60 -15.14 8.52
N LEU A 51 -0.81 -14.15 8.10
CA LEU A 51 -1.13 -12.74 8.22
C LEU A 51 -1.88 -12.26 6.97
N GLN A 52 -2.89 -13.01 6.55
CA GLN A 52 -3.75 -12.74 5.40
C GLN A 52 -3.03 -12.68 4.04
N GLY A 53 -2.04 -13.55 3.82
CA GLY A 53 -1.33 -13.62 2.54
C GLY A 53 -0.59 -12.33 2.16
N ARG A 54 -0.11 -11.58 3.15
CA ARG A 54 0.60 -10.32 2.94
C ARG A 54 1.99 -10.56 2.36
N VAL A 55 2.36 -9.70 1.42
CA VAL A 55 3.78 -9.40 1.23
C VAL A 55 4.19 -8.48 2.36
N MET A 56 4.98 -8.99 3.30
CA MET A 56 5.21 -8.32 4.58
C MET A 56 6.31 -7.27 4.48
N THR A 57 7.47 -7.65 3.95
CA THR A 57 8.60 -6.75 3.78
C THR A 57 9.58 -7.30 2.75
N SER A 58 10.37 -6.46 2.13
CA SER A 58 11.44 -6.78 1.19
C SER A 58 12.71 -6.02 1.55
N THR A 59 13.84 -6.42 0.94
CA THR A 59 15.14 -5.78 1.14
C THR A 59 15.94 -5.70 -0.15
N LEU A 60 16.78 -4.67 -0.28
CA LEU A 60 17.71 -4.54 -1.42
C LEU A 60 18.96 -5.42 -1.29
N GLY A 61 19.16 -6.08 -0.14
CA GLY A 61 20.24 -7.04 0.12
C GLY A 61 20.31 -7.51 1.58
N ASP A 62 21.18 -8.48 1.88
CA ASP A 62 21.23 -9.21 3.16
C ASP A 62 21.47 -8.34 4.41
N HIS A 63 22.16 -7.21 4.24
CA HIS A 63 22.53 -6.29 5.31
C HIS A 63 21.79 -4.95 5.26
N GLU A 64 20.71 -4.89 4.49
CA GLU A 64 19.86 -3.72 4.34
C GLU A 64 18.60 -3.82 5.24
N PRO A 65 17.97 -2.68 5.57
CA PRO A 65 16.70 -2.67 6.29
C PRO A 65 15.56 -3.25 5.45
N GLY A 66 14.56 -3.83 6.12
CA GLY A 66 13.27 -4.10 5.49
C GLY A 66 12.59 -2.80 5.02
N LEU A 67 11.79 -2.86 3.97
CA LEU A 67 11.15 -1.68 3.36
C LEU A 67 9.67 -1.53 3.75
N GLY A 68 9.01 -2.63 4.08
CA GLY A 68 7.65 -2.69 4.62
C GLY A 68 7.52 -2.27 6.08
N PHE A 69 6.43 -1.59 6.40
CA PHE A 69 6.01 -1.41 7.78
C PHE A 69 5.56 -2.75 8.37
N ILE A 70 5.98 -3.07 9.59
CA ILE A 70 5.55 -4.25 10.33
C ILE A 70 4.86 -3.81 11.60
N GLY A 71 3.58 -4.15 11.72
CA GLY A 71 2.74 -3.86 12.87
C GLY A 71 3.04 -4.77 14.05
N ARG A 72 4.27 -4.69 14.59
CA ARG A 72 4.79 -5.61 15.62
C ARG A 72 3.87 -5.72 16.83
N ARG A 73 3.28 -4.61 17.28
CA ARG A 73 2.29 -4.57 18.38
C ARG A 73 1.10 -5.50 18.14
N PHE A 74 0.53 -5.46 16.93
CA PHE A 74 -0.66 -6.24 16.58
C PHE A 74 -0.31 -7.71 16.35
N ILE A 75 0.84 -7.98 15.73
CA ILE A 75 1.34 -9.36 15.52
C ILE A 75 1.64 -10.06 16.85
N GLN A 76 2.17 -9.34 17.84
CA GLN A 76 2.42 -9.88 19.18
C GLN A 76 1.14 -10.10 19.99
N ASN A 77 0.06 -9.41 19.65
CA ASN A 77 -1.21 -9.44 20.39
C ASN A 77 -2.40 -9.75 19.47
N PRO A 78 -2.41 -10.90 18.79
CA PRO A 78 -3.42 -11.21 17.76
C PRO A 78 -4.84 -11.38 18.33
N ASN A 79 -4.98 -11.49 19.65
CA ASN A 79 -6.26 -11.65 20.35
C ASN A 79 -6.77 -10.35 20.99
N SER A 80 -6.17 -9.20 20.70
CA SER A 80 -6.68 -7.93 21.23
C SER A 80 -8.11 -7.61 20.71
N GLU A 81 -8.83 -6.77 21.45
CA GLU A 81 -10.17 -6.27 21.07
C GLU A 81 -10.09 -5.05 20.14
N GLU A 82 -8.94 -4.83 19.51
CA GLU A 82 -8.72 -3.74 18.57
C GLU A 82 -9.69 -3.83 17.40
N ARG A 83 -10.11 -2.66 16.89
CA ARG A 83 -11.02 -2.57 15.74
C ARG A 83 -10.34 -2.90 14.41
N PHE A 84 -9.01 -2.84 14.41
CA PHE A 84 -8.14 -3.24 13.32
C PHE A 84 -6.80 -3.71 13.87
N HIS A 85 -6.41 -4.93 13.54
CA HIS A 85 -5.07 -5.45 13.76
C HIS A 85 -4.19 -5.08 12.57
N ASN A 86 -3.62 -3.88 12.61
CA ASN A 86 -2.76 -3.41 11.53
C ASN A 86 -1.43 -4.16 11.51
N HIS A 87 -1.36 -5.33 10.87
CA HIS A 87 -0.14 -6.13 10.77
C HIS A 87 0.95 -5.49 9.89
N GLY A 88 0.65 -4.43 9.13
CA GLY A 88 1.57 -3.85 8.16
C GLY A 88 1.59 -4.58 6.81
N GLY A 89 2.72 -4.52 6.10
CA GLY A 89 2.94 -5.22 4.84
C GLY A 89 3.08 -4.28 3.63
N GLU A 90 4.07 -4.56 2.77
CA GLU A 90 4.26 -3.89 1.48
C GLU A 90 3.12 -4.15 0.49
N GLU A 91 2.31 -5.19 0.72
CA GLU A 91 1.01 -5.31 0.06
C GLU A 91 0.05 -6.21 0.85
N ARG A 92 -1.15 -5.69 1.13
CA ARG A 92 -2.30 -6.45 1.66
C ARG A 92 -3.45 -6.48 0.67
N PHE A 93 -4.16 -7.60 0.62
CA PHE A 93 -5.49 -7.67 0.03
C PHE A 93 -6.51 -7.00 0.96
N TRP A 94 -7.37 -6.18 0.37
CA TRP A 94 -8.47 -5.49 1.03
C TRP A 94 -9.70 -5.47 0.12
N VAL A 95 -10.86 -5.16 0.69
CA VAL A 95 -12.10 -4.97 -0.05
C VAL A 95 -12.72 -3.64 0.35
N GLY A 96 -13.00 -2.80 -0.65
CA GLY A 96 -13.75 -1.56 -0.48
C GLY A 96 -15.22 -1.71 -0.89
N PRO A 97 -16.08 -0.72 -0.55
CA PRO A 97 -15.67 0.56 0.04
C PRO A 97 -15.54 0.55 1.56
N GLU A 98 -14.66 1.41 2.06
CA GLU A 98 -14.40 1.61 3.50
C GLU A 98 -15.47 2.48 4.17
N SER A 99 -16.06 3.41 3.43
CA SER A 99 -17.12 4.30 3.87
C SER A 99 -18.20 4.43 2.78
N GLY A 100 -19.19 5.31 2.97
CA GLY A 100 -20.29 5.48 2.03
C GLY A 100 -21.47 4.56 2.30
N PRO A 101 -22.55 4.70 1.50
CA PRO A 101 -23.80 3.96 1.70
C PRO A 101 -23.65 2.44 1.51
N PHE A 102 -22.55 1.98 0.90
CA PHE A 102 -22.27 0.57 0.64
C PHE A 102 -21.08 0.02 1.45
N SER A 103 -20.65 0.72 2.50
CA SER A 103 -19.49 0.31 3.30
C SER A 103 -19.61 -1.09 3.89
N PHE A 104 -18.47 -1.76 4.05
CA PHE A 104 -18.33 -3.01 4.81
C PHE A 104 -17.95 -2.80 6.28
N PHE A 105 -17.63 -1.57 6.71
CA PHE A 105 -16.88 -1.29 7.94
C PHE A 105 -17.71 -0.66 9.07
N PHE A 106 -19.02 -0.54 8.86
CA PHE A 106 -19.97 0.03 9.81
C PHE A 106 -21.14 -0.93 10.01
N GLN A 107 -21.76 -0.89 11.19
CA GLN A 107 -23.00 -1.62 11.42
C GLN A 107 -24.22 -0.84 10.89
N PRO A 108 -25.25 -1.53 10.38
CA PRO A 108 -26.48 -0.87 9.93
C PRO A 108 -27.12 -0.04 11.05
N GLY A 109 -27.46 1.22 10.73
CA GLY A 109 -28.12 2.15 11.65
C GLY A 109 -27.19 2.90 12.60
N GLU A 110 -25.89 2.63 12.58
CA GLU A 110 -24.89 3.39 13.32
C GLU A 110 -24.47 4.69 12.61
N VAL A 111 -23.98 5.65 13.39
CA VAL A 111 -23.40 6.88 12.84
C VAL A 111 -22.06 6.55 12.17
N HIS A 112 -21.81 7.10 10.98
CA HIS A 112 -20.50 7.01 10.33
C HIS A 112 -19.49 7.91 11.05
N SER A 113 -18.90 7.39 12.12
CA SER A 113 -17.84 8.04 12.89
C SER A 113 -16.61 7.14 12.96
N ARG A 114 -15.43 7.75 13.12
CA ARG A 114 -14.18 6.99 13.32
C ARG A 114 -14.24 6.06 14.52
N ASP A 115 -15.08 6.39 15.50
CA ASP A 115 -15.29 5.60 16.71
C ASP A 115 -16.15 4.34 16.50
N LEU A 116 -16.84 4.22 15.37
CA LEU A 116 -17.66 3.04 15.06
C LEU A 116 -17.10 2.26 13.86
N TRP A 117 -16.15 2.84 13.13
CA TRP A 117 -15.41 2.16 12.08
C TRP A 117 -14.68 0.92 12.63
N LYS A 118 -14.89 -0.22 11.98
CA LYS A 118 -14.27 -1.49 12.34
C LYS A 118 -14.00 -2.36 11.12
N VAL A 119 -12.83 -2.98 11.09
CA VAL A 119 -12.48 -3.91 10.02
C VAL A 119 -13.28 -5.22 10.18
N PRO A 120 -13.98 -5.68 9.13
CA PRO A 120 -14.66 -6.96 9.14
C PRO A 120 -13.70 -8.11 9.46
N LYS A 121 -14.16 -9.10 10.22
CA LYS A 121 -13.32 -10.26 10.61
C LYS A 121 -12.65 -10.94 9.41
N GLY A 122 -13.33 -11.00 8.26
CA GLY A 122 -12.77 -11.56 7.01
C GLY A 122 -11.55 -10.79 6.47
N LEU A 123 -11.45 -9.49 6.76
CA LEU A 123 -10.35 -8.61 6.36
C LEU A 123 -9.39 -8.26 7.51
N ASP A 124 -9.72 -8.58 8.76
CA ASP A 124 -8.86 -8.32 9.93
C ASP A 124 -7.99 -9.53 10.31
N LYS A 125 -8.55 -10.73 10.22
CA LYS A 125 -7.92 -11.99 10.68
C LYS A 125 -8.11 -13.10 9.67
N GLY A 126 -7.30 -14.15 9.80
CA GLY A 126 -7.47 -15.43 9.11
C GLY A 126 -6.35 -15.73 8.11
N VAL A 127 -6.19 -17.03 7.86
CA VAL A 127 -5.08 -17.60 7.11
C VAL A 127 -5.47 -17.73 5.64
N PHE A 128 -4.52 -17.42 4.75
CA PHE A 128 -4.58 -17.90 3.37
C PHE A 128 -3.85 -19.24 3.31
N ASP A 129 -4.54 -20.26 2.79
CA ASP A 129 -3.97 -21.58 2.60
C ASP A 129 -2.97 -21.55 1.44
N VAL A 130 -1.84 -22.22 1.61
CA VAL A 130 -0.82 -22.35 0.56
C VAL A 130 -1.21 -23.50 -0.36
N LEU A 131 -1.60 -23.18 -1.59
CA LEU A 131 -1.92 -24.17 -2.62
C LEU A 131 -0.68 -24.73 -3.30
N ALA A 132 0.27 -23.86 -3.60
CA ALA A 132 1.54 -24.19 -4.23
C ALA A 132 2.59 -23.15 -3.86
N GLY A 133 3.86 -23.52 -3.95
CA GLY A 133 4.96 -22.59 -3.77
C GLY A 133 6.27 -23.15 -4.29
N GLY A 134 7.18 -22.25 -4.64
CA GLY A 134 8.54 -22.52 -5.06
C GLY A 134 9.49 -21.46 -4.51
N ASP A 135 10.69 -21.41 -5.06
CA ASP A 135 11.72 -20.45 -4.64
C ASP A 135 11.37 -19.00 -5.07
N ASP A 136 10.55 -18.85 -6.11
CA ASP A 136 10.21 -17.57 -6.75
C ASP A 136 8.70 -17.26 -6.74
N PHE A 137 7.84 -18.13 -6.19
CA PHE A 137 6.40 -17.84 -6.11
C PHE A 137 5.68 -18.54 -4.96
N LEU A 138 4.50 -18.00 -4.64
CA LEU A 138 3.53 -18.59 -3.71
C LEU A 138 2.11 -18.39 -4.26
N LEU A 139 1.34 -19.47 -4.32
CA LEU A 139 -0.08 -19.46 -4.66
C LEU A 139 -0.90 -19.70 -3.40
N LEU A 140 -1.75 -18.73 -3.10
CA LEU A 140 -2.53 -18.66 -1.88
C LEU A 140 -4.02 -18.66 -2.21
N GLU A 141 -4.84 -19.27 -1.35
CA GLU A 141 -6.29 -19.15 -1.44
C GLU A 141 -6.98 -18.91 -0.11
N ARG A 142 -8.17 -18.31 -0.16
CA ARG A 142 -9.03 -18.15 1.01
C ARG A 142 -10.48 -17.90 0.62
N GLN A 143 -11.42 -18.39 1.42
CA GLN A 143 -12.80 -17.89 1.39
C GLN A 143 -12.99 -16.71 2.35
N VAL A 144 -13.64 -15.66 1.84
CA VAL A 144 -13.94 -14.43 2.58
C VAL A 144 -15.43 -14.16 2.48
N GLU A 145 -16.06 -13.94 3.62
CA GLU A 145 -17.45 -13.53 3.73
C GLU A 145 -17.51 -12.12 4.30
N LEU A 146 -18.19 -11.22 3.60
CA LEU A 146 -18.42 -9.84 4.02
C LEU A 146 -19.90 -9.51 3.88
N THR A 147 -20.39 -8.61 4.73
CA THR A 147 -21.73 -8.06 4.63
C THR A 147 -21.61 -6.55 4.63
N ASN A 148 -22.19 -5.89 3.65
CA ASN A 148 -22.18 -4.43 3.61
C ASN A 148 -23.31 -3.84 4.47
N LEU A 149 -23.36 -2.51 4.54
CA LEU A 149 -24.37 -1.76 5.27
C LEU A 149 -25.82 -2.03 4.84
N LEU A 150 -26.04 -2.48 3.60
CA LEU A 150 -27.38 -2.86 3.12
C LEU A 150 -27.79 -4.27 3.59
N GLY A 151 -26.91 -4.99 4.29
CA GLY A 151 -27.15 -6.36 4.73
C GLY A 151 -26.95 -7.40 3.63
N PHE A 152 -26.39 -7.03 2.48
CA PHE A 152 -26.16 -7.98 1.39
C PHE A 152 -24.87 -8.79 1.66
N PRO A 153 -24.94 -10.14 1.67
CA PRO A 153 -23.78 -10.98 1.89
C PRO A 153 -23.00 -11.20 0.58
N PHE A 154 -21.69 -10.96 0.65
CA PHE A 154 -20.73 -11.25 -0.41
C PHE A 154 -19.87 -12.44 0.02
N LEU A 155 -20.07 -13.57 -0.65
CA LEU A 155 -19.25 -14.76 -0.47
C LEU A 155 -18.23 -14.85 -1.60
N MET A 156 -16.96 -14.69 -1.23
CA MET A 156 -15.84 -14.57 -2.15
C MET A 156 -14.88 -15.73 -1.96
N HIS A 157 -14.42 -16.31 -3.06
CA HIS A 157 -13.18 -17.09 -3.06
C HIS A 157 -12.08 -16.21 -3.65
N VAL A 158 -11.01 -16.05 -2.87
CA VAL A 158 -9.88 -15.19 -3.21
C VAL A 158 -8.69 -16.08 -3.50
N THR A 159 -8.11 -15.95 -4.70
CA THR A 159 -6.84 -16.59 -5.06
C THR A 159 -5.80 -15.50 -5.25
N ARG A 160 -4.61 -15.69 -4.68
CA ARG A 160 -3.53 -14.71 -4.74
C ARG A 160 -2.23 -15.40 -5.12
N GLU A 161 -1.73 -15.10 -6.29
CA GLU A 161 -0.36 -15.44 -6.69
C GLU A 161 0.56 -14.29 -6.27
N ILE A 162 1.67 -14.61 -5.63
CA ILE A 162 2.75 -13.69 -5.27
C ILE A 162 4.02 -14.26 -5.88
N LYS A 163 4.73 -13.47 -6.69
CA LYS A 163 5.90 -13.90 -7.44
C LYS A 163 7.05 -12.92 -7.24
N ALA A 164 8.28 -13.44 -7.17
CA ALA A 164 9.50 -12.69 -7.42
C ALA A 164 9.68 -12.55 -8.95
N PRO A 165 9.50 -11.36 -9.53
CA PRO A 165 9.62 -11.16 -10.96
C PRO A 165 11.08 -11.30 -11.40
N THR A 166 11.28 -11.71 -12.65
CA THR A 166 12.59 -11.67 -13.32
C THR A 166 12.95 -10.24 -13.70
N LEU A 167 14.24 -9.98 -13.95
CA LEU A 167 14.70 -8.67 -14.43
C LEU A 167 13.97 -8.26 -15.72
N ASN A 168 13.81 -9.18 -16.68
CA ASN A 168 13.12 -8.88 -17.94
C ASN A 168 11.66 -8.46 -17.70
N GLU A 169 10.93 -9.15 -16.82
CA GLU A 169 9.54 -8.78 -16.47
C GLU A 169 9.48 -7.38 -15.83
N ILE A 170 10.48 -7.01 -15.03
CA ILE A 170 10.58 -5.65 -14.46
C ILE A 170 10.88 -4.60 -15.54
N GLU A 171 11.83 -4.88 -16.43
CA GLU A 171 12.23 -3.94 -17.47
C GLU A 171 11.15 -3.74 -18.54
N GLU A 172 10.31 -4.75 -18.79
CA GLU A 172 9.13 -4.63 -19.64
C GLU A 172 8.09 -3.65 -19.07
N VAL A 173 7.95 -3.60 -17.75
CA VAL A 173 6.96 -2.74 -17.06
C VAL A 173 7.49 -1.33 -16.82
N PHE A 174 8.73 -1.20 -16.34
CA PHE A 174 9.28 0.07 -15.86
C PHE A 174 10.37 0.67 -16.76
N GLY A 175 10.83 -0.07 -17.77
CA GLY A 175 11.99 0.28 -18.59
C GLY A 175 13.29 -0.32 -18.05
N LEU A 176 14.33 -0.31 -18.90
CA LEU A 176 15.64 -0.87 -18.58
C LEU A 176 16.21 -0.28 -17.29
N LEU A 177 16.62 -1.16 -16.37
CA LEU A 177 17.23 -0.71 -15.13
C LEU A 177 18.67 -0.22 -15.41
N PRO A 178 19.11 0.89 -14.81
CA PRO A 178 20.49 1.33 -14.96
C PRO A 178 21.49 0.29 -14.45
N THR A 179 22.63 0.20 -15.12
CA THR A 179 23.62 -0.84 -14.84
C THR A 179 24.11 -0.78 -13.38
N GLY A 180 24.06 -1.93 -12.70
CA GLY A 180 24.51 -2.05 -11.31
C GLY A 180 23.54 -1.46 -10.28
N ALA A 181 22.32 -1.11 -10.67
CA ALA A 181 21.29 -0.74 -9.70
C ALA A 181 20.92 -1.95 -8.83
N ALA A 182 20.82 -1.72 -7.52
CA ALA A 182 20.26 -2.68 -6.58
C ALA A 182 18.74 -2.62 -6.65
N TRP A 183 18.08 -3.76 -6.82
CA TRP A 183 16.63 -3.80 -6.92
C TRP A 183 16.06 -5.05 -6.24
N THR A 184 14.85 -4.91 -5.72
CA THR A 184 14.02 -6.02 -5.27
C THR A 184 12.57 -5.70 -5.57
N GLY A 185 11.69 -6.68 -5.50
CA GLY A 185 10.27 -6.45 -5.71
C GLY A 185 9.48 -7.73 -5.84
N PHE A 186 8.19 -7.57 -6.02
CA PHE A 186 7.24 -8.66 -6.16
C PHE A 186 6.14 -8.25 -7.14
N SER A 187 5.54 -9.24 -7.78
CA SER A 187 4.28 -9.09 -8.49
C SER A 187 3.20 -9.92 -7.83
N THR A 188 1.97 -9.43 -7.88
CA THR A 188 0.80 -10.16 -7.40
C THR A 188 -0.30 -10.21 -8.44
N ALA A 189 -1.03 -11.31 -8.45
CA ALA A 189 -2.30 -11.45 -9.14
C ALA A 189 -3.34 -11.89 -8.13
N THR A 190 -4.26 -10.99 -7.79
CA THR A 190 -5.33 -11.26 -6.84
C THR A 190 -6.65 -11.39 -7.59
N GLU A 191 -7.16 -12.61 -7.63
CA GLU A 191 -8.47 -12.95 -8.19
C GLU A 191 -9.52 -12.99 -7.08
N VAL A 192 -10.66 -12.36 -7.32
CA VAL A 192 -11.88 -12.52 -6.54
C VAL A 192 -12.94 -13.20 -7.41
N ARG A 193 -13.48 -14.31 -6.92
CA ARG A 193 -14.59 -15.04 -7.55
C ARG A 193 -15.83 -14.99 -6.66
N ASN A 194 -16.98 -14.70 -7.26
CA ASN A 194 -18.26 -14.83 -6.57
C ASN A 194 -18.63 -16.32 -6.42
N VAL A 195 -18.63 -16.83 -5.20
CA VAL A 195 -19.05 -18.21 -4.88
C VAL A 195 -20.38 -18.27 -4.14
N GLY A 196 -21.08 -17.14 -4.07
CA GLY A 196 -22.46 -17.05 -3.58
C GLY A 196 -23.49 -17.51 -4.62
N LEU A 197 -24.76 -17.37 -4.26
CA LEU A 197 -25.89 -17.78 -5.10
C LEU A 197 -26.49 -16.64 -5.95
N SER A 198 -26.13 -15.40 -5.63
CA SER A 198 -26.69 -14.18 -6.27
C SER A 198 -25.61 -13.42 -7.02
N ALA A 199 -26.00 -12.76 -8.11
CA ALA A 199 -25.13 -11.81 -8.78
C ALA A 199 -24.90 -10.56 -7.92
N TRP A 200 -23.75 -9.92 -8.09
CA TRP A 200 -23.47 -8.63 -7.49
C TRP A 200 -23.91 -7.53 -8.46
N GLU A 201 -24.82 -6.68 -8.01
CA GLU A 201 -25.46 -5.64 -8.80
C GLU A 201 -25.35 -4.30 -8.07
N LYS A 202 -25.35 -3.19 -8.82
CA LYS A 202 -25.11 -1.84 -8.26
C LYS A 202 -26.06 -1.48 -7.14
N GLU A 203 -27.31 -1.93 -7.23
CA GLU A 203 -28.38 -1.68 -6.27
C GLU A 203 -28.06 -2.24 -4.88
N MET A 204 -27.23 -3.30 -4.83
CA MET A 204 -26.80 -3.94 -3.58
C MET A 204 -25.47 -3.39 -3.07
N GLY A 205 -24.85 -2.44 -3.78
CA GLY A 205 -23.46 -2.06 -3.60
C GLY A 205 -22.50 -3.07 -4.24
N LEU A 206 -21.31 -2.60 -4.64
CA LEU A 206 -20.30 -3.44 -5.29
C LEU A 206 -19.05 -3.52 -4.42
N PRO A 207 -18.44 -4.70 -4.26
CA PRO A 207 -17.11 -4.82 -3.70
C PRO A 207 -16.08 -4.40 -4.75
N CYS A 208 -14.95 -3.85 -4.33
CA CYS A 208 -13.78 -3.68 -5.19
C CYS A 208 -12.55 -4.29 -4.51
N ILE A 209 -11.65 -4.88 -5.31
CA ILE A 209 -10.32 -5.30 -4.82
C ILE A 209 -9.54 -4.03 -4.54
N TRP A 210 -8.96 -3.94 -3.35
CA TRP A 210 -8.08 -2.84 -2.97
C TRP A 210 -6.76 -3.43 -2.47
N MET A 211 -5.69 -3.07 -3.17
CA MET A 211 -4.33 -3.44 -2.85
C MET A 211 -3.66 -2.26 -2.14
N ALA A 212 -3.33 -2.43 -0.86
CA ALA A 212 -2.73 -1.37 -0.05
C ALA A 212 -1.33 -1.79 0.41
N GLY A 213 -0.31 -1.03 0.02
CA GLY A 213 1.07 -1.28 0.43
C GLY A 213 1.54 -0.27 1.46
N MET A 214 1.97 -0.72 2.63
CA MET A 214 2.49 0.11 3.73
C MET A 214 4.01 0.10 3.76
N PHE A 215 4.61 1.24 3.38
CA PHE A 215 6.04 1.42 3.25
C PHE A 215 6.61 2.24 4.42
N ARG A 216 7.86 1.98 4.79
CA ARG A 216 8.57 2.77 5.81
C ARG A 216 8.85 4.19 5.30
N PRO A 217 8.50 5.23 6.06
CA PRO A 217 8.73 6.61 5.69
C PRO A 217 10.17 7.02 6.04
N GLY A 218 10.65 8.05 5.37
CA GLY A 218 11.75 8.90 5.81
C GLY A 218 11.25 10.35 5.98
N PRO A 219 11.99 11.22 6.69
CA PRO A 219 11.61 12.62 6.93
C PRO A 219 11.22 13.37 5.66
N GLU A 220 11.93 13.14 4.56
CA GLU A 220 11.70 13.79 3.27
C GLU A 220 11.06 12.88 2.21
N THR A 221 10.48 11.75 2.64
CA THR A 221 9.79 10.84 1.72
C THR A 221 8.52 11.46 1.17
N PHE A 222 8.26 11.22 -0.11
CA PHE A 222 7.07 11.70 -0.78
C PHE A 222 6.57 10.71 -1.82
N ALA A 223 5.24 10.62 -1.95
CA ALA A 223 4.56 9.91 -3.00
C ALA A 223 4.45 10.77 -4.27
N ILE A 224 4.43 10.10 -5.42
CA ILE A 224 4.34 10.65 -6.77
C ILE A 224 3.21 9.91 -7.49
N LEU A 225 2.13 10.62 -7.79
CA LEU A 225 0.93 10.05 -8.41
C LEU A 225 0.73 10.71 -9.77
N PRO A 226 1.23 10.11 -10.85
CA PRO A 226 0.91 10.53 -12.22
C PRO A 226 -0.59 10.44 -12.50
N PHE A 227 -1.10 11.31 -13.37
CA PHE A 227 -2.48 11.28 -13.82
C PHE A 227 -2.60 11.71 -15.29
N GLY A 228 -3.58 11.15 -15.99
CA GLY A 228 -3.88 11.45 -17.39
C GLY A 228 -4.48 12.85 -17.58
N ALA A 229 -4.62 13.28 -18.83
CA ALA A 229 -5.36 14.50 -19.16
C ALA A 229 -6.86 14.35 -18.86
N GLY A 230 -7.55 15.45 -18.60
CA GLY A 230 -8.99 15.46 -18.37
C GLY A 230 -9.47 16.75 -17.71
N ASN A 231 -10.79 16.88 -17.58
CA ASN A 231 -11.42 18.02 -16.92
C ASN A 231 -11.52 17.79 -15.40
N GLY A 232 -11.80 18.87 -14.66
CA GLY A 232 -11.98 18.82 -13.20
C GLY A 232 -10.67 18.68 -12.41
N LEU A 233 -10.80 18.62 -11.08
CA LEU A 233 -9.66 18.43 -10.19
C LEU A 233 -9.13 16.99 -10.36
N PRO A 234 -7.85 16.81 -10.70
CA PRO A 234 -7.27 15.47 -10.90
C PRO A 234 -7.09 14.69 -9.59
N VAL A 235 -7.05 15.40 -8.46
CA VAL A 235 -6.78 14.85 -7.14
C VAL A 235 -7.91 15.23 -6.19
N TYR A 236 -8.40 14.25 -5.45
CA TYR A 236 -9.20 14.45 -4.26
C TYR A 236 -8.31 14.37 -3.01
N ARG A 237 -8.49 15.28 -2.04
CA ARG A 237 -7.63 15.38 -0.84
C ARG A 237 -8.37 15.64 0.47
N ASP A 238 -9.69 15.45 0.46
CA ASP A 238 -10.59 15.78 1.58
C ASP A 238 -11.22 14.51 2.19
N TYR A 239 -10.41 13.46 2.39
CA TYR A 239 -10.89 12.20 3.00
C TYR A 239 -11.12 12.33 4.51
N PHE A 240 -10.26 13.10 5.17
CA PHE A 240 -10.29 13.36 6.61
C PHE A 240 -10.32 14.87 6.82
N GLU A 241 -9.26 15.46 7.38
CA GLU A 241 -8.93 16.86 7.14
C GLU A 241 -8.34 17.01 5.73
N THR A 242 -8.63 18.14 5.08
CA THR A 242 -8.00 18.54 3.83
C THR A 242 -6.47 18.52 3.97
N VAL A 243 -5.79 17.82 3.06
CA VAL A 243 -4.32 17.83 3.02
C VAL A 243 -3.82 19.26 2.76
N PRO A 244 -2.99 19.83 3.66
CA PRO A 244 -2.56 21.22 3.56
C PRO A 244 -1.60 21.46 2.39
N ASP A 245 -1.61 22.67 1.84
CA ASP A 245 -0.81 23.06 0.66
C ASP A 245 0.70 22.97 0.87
N ASN A 246 1.19 22.94 2.11
CA ASN A 246 2.61 22.74 2.40
C ASN A 246 3.03 21.25 2.42
N ARG A 247 2.11 20.32 2.12
CA ARG A 247 2.36 18.88 2.07
C ARG A 247 1.91 18.23 0.77
N PHE A 248 1.38 19.01 -0.15
CA PHE A 248 0.84 18.54 -1.41
C PHE A 248 1.04 19.59 -2.50
N ALA A 249 1.35 19.16 -3.72
CA ALA A 249 1.34 20.03 -4.89
C ALA A 249 0.95 19.27 -6.16
N LEU A 250 0.42 20.02 -7.12
CA LEU A 250 0.17 19.58 -8.49
C LEU A 250 1.27 20.09 -9.41
N GLY A 251 1.76 19.22 -10.28
CA GLY A 251 2.54 19.57 -11.46
C GLY A 251 1.77 19.28 -12.75
N ASP A 252 2.48 19.31 -13.88
CA ASP A 252 1.91 18.94 -15.17
C ASP A 252 1.82 17.41 -15.28
N GLY A 253 0.61 16.88 -15.14
CA GLY A 253 0.34 15.43 -15.24
C GLY A 253 0.72 14.60 -14.02
N PHE A 254 1.01 15.22 -12.87
CA PHE A 254 1.31 14.49 -11.64
C PHE A 254 0.96 15.27 -10.37
N ALA A 255 0.82 14.54 -9.27
CA ALA A 255 0.72 15.06 -7.92
C ALA A 255 1.89 14.57 -7.05
N VAL A 256 2.32 15.41 -6.11
CA VAL A 256 3.28 15.02 -5.07
C VAL A 256 2.68 15.20 -3.69
N PHE A 257 2.97 14.28 -2.77
CA PHE A 257 2.43 14.28 -1.41
C PHE A 257 3.49 13.86 -0.39
N LYS A 258 3.71 14.66 0.66
CA LYS A 258 4.69 14.36 1.71
C LYS A 258 4.19 13.21 2.60
N THR A 259 4.96 12.13 2.64
CA THR A 259 4.61 10.86 3.28
C THR A 259 5.60 10.47 4.38
N ASP A 260 5.80 11.39 5.33
CA ASP A 260 6.75 11.29 6.45
C ASP A 260 6.19 10.62 7.71
N ALA A 261 4.94 10.13 7.67
CA ALA A 261 4.13 9.64 8.81
C ALA A 261 3.86 10.64 9.95
N MET A 262 4.17 11.93 9.79
CA MET A 262 4.03 12.93 10.86
C MET A 262 2.68 13.65 10.90
N ARG A 263 1.88 13.57 9.84
CA ARG A 263 0.53 14.15 9.78
C ARG A 263 -0.40 13.30 8.95
N GLU A 264 -1.53 12.90 9.52
CA GLU A 264 -2.54 12.12 8.80
C GLU A 264 -3.02 12.88 7.56
N GLY A 265 -3.15 12.17 6.45
CA GLY A 265 -3.68 12.74 5.22
C GLY A 265 -3.78 11.70 4.13
N LYS A 266 -4.71 11.89 3.20
CA LYS A 266 -4.90 11.02 2.04
C LYS A 266 -5.14 11.85 0.80
N ILE A 267 -4.55 11.43 -0.30
CA ILE A 267 -4.89 11.92 -1.64
C ILE A 267 -5.31 10.76 -2.52
N GLY A 268 -6.12 11.03 -3.55
CA GLY A 268 -6.53 10.03 -4.51
C GLY A 268 -6.72 10.58 -5.93
N ILE A 269 -6.48 9.73 -6.92
CA ILE A 269 -6.72 10.00 -8.33
C ILE A 269 -7.99 9.27 -8.76
N LEU A 270 -8.96 10.03 -9.25
CA LEU A 270 -10.24 9.51 -9.73
C LEU A 270 -10.06 8.66 -11.00
N ARG A 271 -10.97 7.72 -11.24
CA ARG A 271 -10.92 6.79 -12.39
C ARG A 271 -10.71 7.46 -13.74
N ASP A 272 -11.27 8.66 -13.95
CA ASP A 272 -11.21 9.35 -15.24
C ASP A 272 -9.81 9.90 -15.54
N ARG A 273 -8.94 9.98 -14.52
CA ARG A 273 -7.59 10.53 -14.58
C ARG A 273 -6.52 9.49 -14.23
N ALA A 274 -6.93 8.31 -13.76
CA ALA A 274 -6.00 7.30 -13.29
C ALA A 274 -5.15 6.73 -14.43
N VAL A 275 -3.88 6.48 -14.13
CA VAL A 275 -2.94 5.75 -14.98
C VAL A 275 -2.32 4.61 -14.17
N PRO A 276 -1.88 3.51 -14.80
CA PRO A 276 -1.52 2.26 -14.11
C PRO A 276 -0.11 2.31 -13.48
N ARG A 277 0.24 3.42 -12.83
CA ARG A 277 1.52 3.63 -12.18
C ARG A 277 1.48 4.70 -11.09
N MET A 278 2.31 4.51 -10.08
CA MET A 278 2.60 5.47 -9.03
C MET A 278 3.98 5.16 -8.44
N GLY A 279 4.49 6.04 -7.60
CA GLY A 279 5.73 5.77 -6.89
C GLY A 279 5.90 6.60 -5.64
N ALA A 280 7.02 6.37 -4.97
CA ALA A 280 7.48 7.20 -3.88
C ALA A 280 9.00 7.26 -3.90
N PHE A 281 9.56 8.38 -3.44
CA PHE A 281 11.01 8.54 -3.35
C PHE A 281 11.40 8.99 -1.95
N ASN A 282 12.41 8.34 -1.40
CA ASN A 282 13.03 8.70 -0.14
C ASN A 282 14.43 9.28 -0.43
N PRO A 283 14.59 10.62 -0.38
CA PRO A 283 15.87 11.26 -0.67
C PRO A 283 17.03 10.81 0.25
N ASP A 284 16.74 10.47 1.50
CA ASP A 284 17.76 10.12 2.50
C ASP A 284 18.39 8.75 2.20
N SER A 285 17.57 7.80 1.75
CA SER A 285 18.02 6.45 1.40
C SER A 285 18.34 6.27 -0.09
N GLY A 286 17.94 7.24 -0.93
CA GLY A 286 18.01 7.14 -2.38
C GLY A 286 17.11 6.06 -2.99
N ILE A 287 16.17 5.51 -2.22
CA ILE A 287 15.27 4.44 -2.67
C ILE A 287 14.10 5.05 -3.44
N LEU A 288 13.94 4.60 -4.69
CA LEU A 288 12.76 4.80 -5.51
C LEU A 288 11.86 3.56 -5.41
N THR A 289 10.64 3.75 -4.94
CA THR A 289 9.58 2.74 -4.93
C THR A 289 8.66 3.00 -6.10
N LEU A 290 8.36 1.98 -6.90
CA LEU A 290 7.46 2.07 -8.04
C LEU A 290 6.41 0.98 -7.95
N VAL A 291 5.18 1.33 -8.27
CA VAL A 291 4.06 0.40 -8.35
C VAL A 291 3.40 0.54 -9.71
N SER A 292 3.26 -0.56 -10.44
CA SER A 292 2.40 -0.66 -11.62
C SER A 292 1.26 -1.62 -11.32
N PHE A 293 0.07 -1.36 -11.83
CA PHE A 293 -1.12 -2.14 -11.48
C PHE A 293 -2.17 -2.11 -12.59
N GLY A 294 -3.16 -2.99 -12.53
CA GLY A 294 -4.30 -2.98 -13.43
C GLY A 294 -5.03 -4.31 -13.51
N PRO A 295 -5.97 -4.45 -14.47
CA PRO A 295 -6.37 -3.44 -15.45
C PRO A 295 -7.11 -2.25 -14.82
N ILE A 296 -7.13 -1.12 -15.52
CA ILE A 296 -8.01 0.02 -15.23
C ILE A 296 -9.12 0.02 -16.27
N GLU A 297 -10.38 0.11 -15.83
CA GLU A 297 -11.56 0.16 -16.71
C GLU A 297 -12.24 1.54 -16.58
N PRO A 298 -11.88 2.56 -17.38
CA PRO A 298 -12.27 3.95 -17.13
C PRO A 298 -13.78 4.21 -17.09
N LEU A 299 -14.56 3.37 -17.77
CA LEU A 299 -16.03 3.48 -17.83
C LEU A 299 -16.75 2.64 -16.77
N ALA A 300 -16.04 1.76 -16.07
CA ALA A 300 -16.61 0.91 -15.03
C ALA A 300 -16.89 1.71 -13.75
N PRO A 301 -17.84 1.26 -12.90
CA PRO A 301 -18.02 1.85 -11.58
C PRO A 301 -16.74 1.70 -10.75
N TYR A 302 -16.35 2.75 -10.02
CA TYR A 302 -15.29 2.69 -9.00
C TYR A 302 -15.86 3.17 -7.69
N MET A 303 -15.62 2.45 -6.60
CA MET A 303 -16.25 2.77 -5.32
C MET A 303 -15.58 4.00 -4.70
N ALA A 304 -16.37 5.05 -4.44
CA ALA A 304 -15.87 6.24 -3.77
C ALA A 304 -15.50 5.93 -2.32
N GLN A 305 -14.26 6.23 -1.92
CA GLN A 305 -13.75 5.95 -0.58
C GLN A 305 -13.87 7.16 0.38
N HIS A 306 -14.73 8.13 0.05
CA HIS A 306 -14.91 9.33 0.87
C HIS A 306 -15.65 9.01 2.18
N TRP A 307 -15.31 9.71 3.26
CA TRP A 307 -15.98 9.54 4.55
C TRP A 307 -17.36 10.23 4.56
N GLY A 308 -18.38 9.52 5.06
CA GLY A 308 -19.77 10.00 5.12
C GLY A 308 -20.77 9.09 4.41
N LEU A 309 -22.07 9.38 4.57
CA LEU A 309 -23.17 8.65 3.92
C LEU A 309 -23.69 9.36 2.66
N ASP A 310 -23.67 10.69 2.65
CA ASP A 310 -24.18 11.51 1.56
C ASP A 310 -23.12 11.72 0.48
N ILE A 311 -22.77 10.65 -0.23
CA ILE A 311 -21.85 10.68 -1.37
C ILE A 311 -22.68 10.80 -2.66
N PRO A 312 -22.65 11.93 -3.40
CA PRO A 312 -23.51 12.13 -4.57
C PRO A 312 -23.30 11.11 -5.68
N ASN A 313 -22.06 10.64 -5.87
CA ASN A 313 -21.67 9.66 -6.89
C ASN A 313 -20.82 8.53 -6.28
N PRO A 314 -21.43 7.57 -5.56
CA PRO A 314 -20.69 6.53 -4.84
C PRO A 314 -19.95 5.54 -5.77
N PHE A 315 -20.23 5.59 -7.07
CA PHE A 315 -19.57 4.78 -8.11
C PHE A 315 -18.61 5.59 -9.00
N HIS A 316 -18.22 6.79 -8.58
CA HIS A 316 -17.22 7.65 -9.23
C HIS A 316 -16.01 7.85 -8.31
N GLY A 317 -15.43 6.74 -7.88
CA GLY A 317 -14.31 6.71 -6.95
C GLY A 317 -12.93 6.84 -7.59
N ASP A 318 -11.98 6.75 -6.68
CA ASP A 318 -10.55 6.73 -6.85
C ASP A 318 -10.02 5.34 -7.22
N VAL A 319 -8.99 5.35 -8.06
CA VAL A 319 -8.25 4.15 -8.47
C VAL A 319 -6.91 4.08 -7.76
N VAL A 320 -6.30 5.24 -7.54
CA VAL A 320 -4.95 5.39 -6.98
C VAL A 320 -5.04 6.23 -5.74
N ASN A 321 -4.37 5.82 -4.67
CA ASN A 321 -4.28 6.63 -3.47
C ASN A 321 -2.89 6.60 -2.86
N SER A 322 -2.63 7.64 -2.07
CA SER A 322 -1.57 7.60 -1.07
C SER A 322 -2.07 8.15 0.24
N TYR A 323 -1.82 7.41 1.31
CA TYR A 323 -2.16 7.76 2.69
C TYR A 323 -0.88 7.98 3.49
N ASN A 324 -0.87 9.01 4.33
CA ASN A 324 0.16 9.26 5.33
C ASN A 324 -0.47 9.03 6.69
N SER A 325 0.13 8.19 7.54
CA SER A 325 -0.50 7.74 8.79
C SER A 325 -0.72 8.84 9.83
N GLY A 326 0.26 9.74 10.01
CA GLY A 326 0.26 10.69 11.13
C GLY A 326 0.52 10.06 12.51
N GLY A 327 0.88 8.77 12.55
CA GLY A 327 1.04 8.01 13.79
C GLY A 327 2.10 6.91 13.64
N ASP A 328 1.65 5.68 13.38
CA ASP A 328 2.57 4.57 13.11
C ASP A 328 3.48 4.90 11.92
N PRO A 329 4.76 4.50 11.90
CA PRO A 329 5.73 4.94 10.90
C PRO A 329 5.52 4.22 9.56
N PHE A 330 4.45 4.58 8.84
CA PHE A 330 4.15 4.11 7.49
C PHE A 330 3.44 5.18 6.65
N PHE A 331 3.57 5.01 5.34
CA PHE A 331 2.68 5.60 4.36
C PHE A 331 2.21 4.53 3.39
N GLU A 332 1.16 4.81 2.64
CA GLU A 332 0.60 3.87 1.67
C GLU A 332 0.72 4.35 0.24
N LEU A 333 0.92 3.39 -0.66
CA LEU A 333 0.58 3.49 -2.07
C LEU A 333 -0.48 2.41 -2.34
N GLU A 334 -1.58 2.81 -2.95
CA GLU A 334 -2.77 1.97 -3.03
C GLU A 334 -3.36 1.97 -4.43
N SER A 335 -3.84 0.81 -4.86
CA SER A 335 -4.58 0.68 -6.11
C SER A 335 -5.88 -0.10 -5.92
N SER A 336 -6.93 0.30 -6.63
CA SER A 336 -8.23 -0.36 -6.59
C SER A 336 -8.65 -0.89 -7.96
N SER A 337 -9.36 -2.01 -7.97
CA SER A 337 -10.12 -2.48 -9.13
C SER A 337 -11.42 -1.69 -9.30
N PRO A 338 -12.15 -1.86 -10.41
CA PRO A 338 -13.55 -1.45 -10.46
C PRO A 338 -14.40 -2.09 -9.36
N GLY A 339 -15.57 -1.51 -9.10
CA GLY A 339 -16.66 -2.22 -8.42
C GLY A 339 -17.08 -3.42 -9.27
N LEU A 340 -17.15 -4.59 -8.64
CA LEU A 340 -17.26 -5.87 -9.31
C LEU A 340 -18.73 -6.31 -9.45
N GLU A 341 -19.25 -6.30 -10.68
CA GLU A 341 -20.55 -6.87 -11.04
C GLU A 341 -20.39 -8.34 -11.50
N LEU A 342 -20.20 -9.26 -10.54
CA LEU A 342 -19.95 -10.69 -10.83
C LEU A 342 -21.19 -11.55 -10.58
N LYS A 343 -21.55 -12.39 -11.56
CA LYS A 343 -22.51 -13.48 -11.37
C LYS A 343 -21.86 -14.65 -10.61
N PRO A 344 -22.67 -15.57 -10.04
CA PRO A 344 -22.13 -16.79 -9.43
C PRO A 344 -21.16 -17.53 -10.37
N GLY A 345 -19.95 -17.78 -9.88
CA GLY A 345 -18.86 -18.43 -10.61
C GLY A 345 -17.98 -17.49 -11.44
N GLU A 346 -18.37 -16.24 -11.68
CA GLU A 346 -17.53 -15.26 -12.37
C GLU A 346 -16.44 -14.72 -11.45
N SER A 347 -15.30 -14.33 -12.05
CA SER A 347 -14.13 -13.81 -11.35
C SER A 347 -13.58 -12.55 -11.99
N TRP A 348 -12.82 -11.78 -11.21
CA TRP A 348 -12.03 -10.65 -11.67
C TRP A 348 -10.64 -10.68 -11.04
N THR A 349 -9.61 -10.33 -11.80
CA THR A 349 -8.23 -10.29 -11.31
C THR A 349 -7.67 -8.87 -11.34
N HIS A 350 -7.14 -8.43 -10.21
CA HIS A 350 -6.29 -7.24 -10.11
C HIS A 350 -4.83 -7.66 -10.00
N ARG A 351 -3.97 -7.07 -10.83
CA ARG A 351 -2.54 -7.33 -10.89
C ARG A 351 -1.77 -6.11 -10.40
N SER A 352 -0.67 -6.34 -9.72
CA SER A 352 0.21 -5.31 -9.17
C SER A 352 1.66 -5.79 -9.27
N THR A 353 2.58 -4.87 -9.51
CA THR A 353 4.03 -5.10 -9.41
C THR A 353 4.61 -3.94 -8.62
N THR A 354 5.26 -4.24 -7.50
CA THR A 354 5.98 -3.28 -6.67
C THR A 354 7.46 -3.56 -6.75
N ILE A 355 8.27 -2.54 -7.04
CA ILE A 355 9.72 -2.62 -6.99
C ILE A 355 10.32 -1.51 -6.14
N HIS A 356 11.47 -1.82 -5.54
CA HIS A 356 12.35 -0.87 -4.90
C HIS A 356 13.68 -0.86 -5.64
N LEU A 357 14.21 0.33 -5.88
CA LEU A 357 15.45 0.54 -6.62
C LEU A 357 16.35 1.53 -5.88
N ARG A 358 17.63 1.18 -5.75
CA ARG A 358 18.69 2.13 -5.42
C ARG A 358 19.73 2.11 -6.53
N LEU A 359 19.92 3.25 -7.17
CA LEU A 359 20.85 3.40 -8.29
C LEU A 359 22.28 3.46 -7.80
N SER A 360 23.20 2.82 -8.54
CA SER A 360 24.64 2.92 -8.31
C SER A 360 25.17 4.34 -8.56
N ASN A 361 24.57 5.04 -9.53
CA ASN A 361 24.81 6.44 -9.83
C ASN A 361 23.53 7.25 -9.67
N ALA A 362 23.46 8.07 -8.61
CA ALA A 362 22.29 8.91 -8.31
C ALA A 362 21.90 9.87 -9.45
N LYS A 363 22.81 10.19 -10.38
CA LYS A 363 22.49 11.06 -11.54
C LYS A 363 21.55 10.38 -12.55
N GLU A 364 21.49 9.05 -12.56
CA GLU A 364 20.63 8.29 -13.47
C GLU A 364 19.16 8.30 -13.05
N ILE A 365 18.87 8.72 -11.81
CA ILE A 365 17.50 8.72 -11.27
C ILE A 365 16.56 9.57 -12.11
N SER A 366 17.04 10.69 -12.63
CA SER A 366 16.20 11.62 -13.40
C SER A 366 15.67 10.95 -14.67
N SER A 367 16.56 10.31 -15.44
CA SER A 367 16.17 9.62 -16.67
C SER A 367 15.28 8.42 -16.37
N PHE A 368 15.68 7.57 -15.42
CA PHE A 368 14.94 6.34 -15.12
C PHE A 368 13.56 6.62 -14.52
N ALA A 369 13.47 7.47 -13.49
CA ALA A 369 12.19 7.81 -12.86
C ALA A 369 11.26 8.53 -13.84
N SER A 370 11.78 9.39 -14.72
CA SER A 370 10.97 10.03 -15.75
C SER A 370 10.36 9.02 -16.72
N GLN A 371 11.13 8.01 -17.13
CA GLN A 371 10.63 6.93 -17.99
C GLN A 371 9.60 6.06 -17.27
N ALA A 372 9.93 5.56 -16.08
CA ALA A 372 9.09 4.62 -15.33
C ALA A 372 7.76 5.23 -14.90
N LEU A 373 7.76 6.48 -14.45
CA LEU A 373 6.55 7.19 -14.00
C LEU A 373 5.87 7.99 -15.11
N GLN A 374 6.52 8.17 -16.26
CA GLN A 374 6.06 9.02 -17.37
C GLN A 374 5.75 10.46 -16.92
N VAL A 375 6.67 11.04 -16.16
CA VAL A 375 6.61 12.42 -15.65
C VAL A 375 7.96 13.11 -15.86
N ASN A 376 8.00 14.43 -15.79
CA ASN A 376 9.27 15.14 -15.72
C ASN A 376 9.80 15.09 -14.27
N TRP A 377 10.85 14.30 -14.02
CA TRP A 377 11.43 14.14 -12.68
C TRP A 377 11.94 15.45 -12.05
N GLU A 378 12.53 16.35 -12.84
CA GLU A 378 13.01 17.64 -12.33
C GLU A 378 11.84 18.51 -11.88
N ALA A 379 10.74 18.51 -12.64
CA ALA A 379 9.51 19.19 -12.25
C ALA A 379 8.90 18.58 -10.97
N VAL A 380 8.93 17.25 -10.83
CA VAL A 380 8.51 16.55 -9.60
C VAL A 380 9.32 17.04 -8.39
N LEU A 381 10.64 17.10 -8.51
CA LEU A 381 11.50 17.56 -7.42
C LEU A 381 11.27 19.03 -7.05
N ALA A 382 11.07 19.89 -8.05
CA ALA A 382 10.84 21.32 -7.89
C ALA A 382 9.45 21.65 -7.32
N ALA A 383 8.44 20.80 -7.56
CA ALA A 383 7.07 21.02 -7.13
C ALA A 383 6.86 20.85 -5.61
N ARG A 384 7.83 20.27 -4.87
CA ARG A 384 7.67 19.90 -3.46
C ARG A 384 7.69 21.14 -2.54
N PRO A 385 6.55 21.58 -1.96
CA PRO A 385 6.48 22.83 -1.20
C PRO A 385 7.19 22.76 0.17
N TRP A 386 7.48 21.56 0.67
CA TRP A 386 8.19 21.33 1.94
C TRP A 386 9.72 21.35 1.79
N VAL A 387 10.22 21.41 0.56
CA VAL A 387 11.65 21.55 0.28
C VAL A 387 11.92 23.02 0.00
N GLN A 388 12.02 23.83 1.06
CA GLN A 388 12.52 25.20 0.93
C GLN A 388 13.98 25.26 1.36
N GLY A 389 14.85 25.57 0.38
CA GLY A 389 16.17 26.20 0.53
C GLY A 389 17.17 25.54 1.45
#